data_AF-A0A846SVS3-F1
#
_entry.id   AF-A0A846SVS3-F1
#
_cell.length_a   1.000
_cell.length_b   1.000
_cell.length_c   1.000
_cell.angle_alpha   90.00
_cell.angle_beta   90.00
_cell.angle_gamma   90.00
#
_symmetry.space_group_name_H-M   'P 1'
#
loop_
_entity.id
_entity.type
_entity.pdbx_description
1 polymer ?
#
loop_
_entity_poly.entity_id
_entity_poly.type
_entity_poly.pdbx_seq_one_letter_code
_entity_poly.pdbx_strand_id
1 'polypeptide(L)'
;MSKLVEANPWQALRRFTPARIALGRAGASLPTEEVLQFGLAHAQARDAVWQPFAAESVAATLEAAGMPTLFVHSAAPDRASYLRRPDWGRQLDSESRARLAALRTDPLPDLAFVVADGLSAPAVHRHAVPLLERVYSPLREEGWRIAPVVIAQQSRVALGDEAGELLGASLVAVLIGERPGLSSPDSLGVYLTYAPHIGCTDAERNCLSNIRPEGLGYDEAARKLRYLLAAARQLRLTGVSLKDDSDEAQAIATPETPPITPANPHESAAPLPGLADVAR
;
A
#
# COMPACT_ATOMS: atom_id res chain seq x y z
N MET A 1 -28.39 33.53 24.98
CA MET A 1 -27.37 33.81 23.94
C MET A 1 -27.56 32.78 22.84
N SER A 2 -27.79 33.20 21.59
CA SER A 2 -27.84 32.28 20.45
C SER A 2 -26.53 31.52 20.38
N LYS A 3 -26.58 30.19 20.23
CA LYS A 3 -25.39 29.39 19.94
C LYS A 3 -24.84 29.91 18.60
N LEU A 4 -23.64 30.50 18.63
CA LEU A 4 -22.99 31.06 17.42
C LEU A 4 -22.68 29.98 16.38
N VAL A 5 -22.59 28.72 16.82
CA VAL A 5 -22.39 27.54 15.99
C VAL A 5 -23.65 26.69 16.02
N GLU A 6 -24.21 26.46 14.83
CA GLU A 6 -25.29 25.51 14.58
C GLU A 6 -24.68 24.12 14.34
N ALA A 7 -25.04 23.17 15.21
CA ALA A 7 -24.60 21.78 15.09
C ALA A 7 -25.31 21.09 13.92
N ASN A 8 -24.62 20.14 13.28
CA ASN A 8 -25.21 19.35 12.22
C ASN A 8 -25.89 18.08 12.81
N PRO A 9 -27.16 17.80 12.49
CA PRO A 9 -27.88 16.63 13.03
C PRO A 9 -27.25 15.29 12.61
N TRP A 10 -26.41 15.28 11.57
CA TRP A 10 -25.75 14.09 11.05
C TRP A 10 -24.36 13.84 11.62
N GLN A 11 -24.00 14.46 12.75
CA GLN A 11 -22.71 14.24 13.40
C GLN A 11 -22.37 12.76 13.60
N ALA A 12 -23.37 11.93 13.91
CA ALA A 12 -23.20 10.48 14.06
C ALA A 12 -22.65 9.80 12.79
N LEU A 13 -22.83 10.36 11.59
CA LEU A 13 -22.31 9.79 10.35
C LEU A 13 -20.78 9.91 10.24
N ARG A 14 -20.13 10.83 10.99
CA ARG A 14 -18.67 10.99 10.99
C ARG A 14 -17.93 9.71 11.38
N ARG A 15 -18.55 8.79 12.13
CA ARG A 15 -17.92 7.51 12.50
C ARG A 15 -17.69 6.57 11.31
N PHE A 16 -18.40 6.78 10.20
CA PHE A 16 -18.36 5.91 9.02
C PHE A 16 -17.42 6.42 7.94
N THR A 17 -16.85 7.63 8.09
CA THR A 17 -15.97 8.19 7.08
C THR A 17 -14.96 9.17 7.69
N PRO A 18 -13.69 9.14 7.25
CA PRO A 18 -12.73 10.17 7.61
C PRO A 18 -12.97 11.50 6.88
N ALA A 19 -13.93 11.56 5.95
CA ALA A 19 -14.32 12.79 5.29
C ALA A 19 -14.87 13.81 6.30
N ARG A 20 -14.53 15.08 6.11
CA ARG A 20 -14.94 16.20 6.98
C ARG A 20 -16.40 16.59 6.72
N ILE A 21 -17.32 15.72 7.13
CA ILE A 21 -18.77 15.90 6.99
C ILE A 21 -19.42 16.30 8.31
N ALA A 22 -20.64 16.84 8.24
CA ALA A 22 -21.45 17.19 9.42
C ALA A 22 -20.72 18.11 10.43
N LEU A 23 -19.94 19.07 9.90
CA LEU A 23 -19.10 19.98 10.68
C LEU A 23 -19.90 21.06 11.43
N GLY A 24 -21.17 21.26 11.06
CA GLY A 24 -21.96 22.40 11.52
C GLY A 24 -21.62 23.68 10.75
N ARG A 25 -22.11 24.82 11.24
CA ARG A 25 -21.89 26.13 10.60
C ARG A 25 -21.98 27.28 11.60
N ALA A 26 -21.26 28.36 11.32
CA ALA A 26 -21.44 29.66 11.95
C ALA A 26 -21.97 30.63 10.87
N GLY A 27 -23.29 30.86 10.86
CA GLY A 27 -23.95 31.58 9.77
C GLY A 27 -23.82 30.85 8.43
N ALA A 28 -23.12 31.46 7.47
CA ALA A 28 -22.81 30.89 6.16
C ALA A 28 -21.37 30.32 6.08
N SER A 29 -20.64 30.26 7.19
CA SER A 29 -19.23 29.86 7.23
C SER A 29 -18.99 28.62 8.09
N LEU A 30 -17.80 28.05 7.98
CA LEU A 30 -17.35 26.95 8.85
C LEU A 30 -17.17 27.46 10.29
N PRO A 31 -17.41 26.60 11.30
CA PRO A 31 -16.99 26.90 12.66
C PRO A 31 -15.48 27.14 12.74
N THR A 32 -15.04 28.07 13.60
CA THR A 32 -13.62 28.41 13.76
C THR A 32 -12.76 27.19 14.07
N GLU A 33 -13.24 26.27 14.90
CA GLU A 33 -12.53 25.03 15.23
C GLU A 33 -12.21 24.20 13.97
N GLU A 34 -13.17 24.07 13.06
CA GLU A 34 -13.00 23.29 11.84
C GLU A 34 -12.03 23.97 10.85
N VAL A 35 -12.01 25.31 10.83
CA VAL A 35 -10.99 26.10 10.10
C VAL A 35 -9.60 25.87 10.68
N LEU A 36 -9.46 25.87 12.02
CA LEU A 36 -8.18 25.62 12.68
C LEU A 36 -7.69 24.19 12.46
N GLN A 37 -8.58 23.19 12.58
CA GLN A 37 -8.25 21.79 12.29
C GLN A 37 -7.85 21.57 10.83
N PHE A 38 -8.47 22.31 9.89
CA PHE A 38 -8.05 22.30 8.48
C PHE A 38 -6.66 22.92 8.31
N GLY A 39 -6.42 24.08 8.93
CA GLY A 39 -5.12 24.75 8.89
C GLY A 39 -3.98 23.89 9.42
N LEU A 40 -4.19 23.21 10.56
CA LEU A 40 -3.23 22.27 11.13
C LEU A 40 -2.94 21.10 10.18
N ALA A 41 -3.98 20.45 9.66
CA ALA A 41 -3.85 19.35 8.72
C ALA A 41 -3.10 19.74 7.44
N HIS A 42 -3.37 20.94 6.93
CA HIS A 42 -2.65 21.48 5.77
C HIS A 42 -1.18 21.75 6.07
N ALA A 43 -0.85 22.28 7.25
CA ALA A 43 0.54 22.47 7.68
C ALA A 43 1.27 21.12 7.77
N GLN A 44 0.67 20.12 8.42
CA GLN A 44 1.22 18.76 8.53
C GLN A 44 1.44 18.11 7.17
N ALA A 45 0.48 18.22 6.24
CA ALA A 45 0.61 17.68 4.89
C ALA A 45 1.76 18.34 4.13
N ARG A 46 1.98 19.65 4.31
CA ARG A 46 3.12 20.36 3.71
C ARG A 46 4.44 19.88 4.31
N ASP A 47 4.53 19.74 5.63
CA ASP A 47 5.75 19.29 6.30
C ASP A 47 6.13 17.87 5.86
N ALA A 48 5.14 16.97 5.70
CA ALA A 48 5.36 15.61 5.21
C ALA A 48 6.01 15.57 3.82
N VAL A 49 5.69 16.53 2.93
CA VAL A 49 6.32 16.65 1.61
C VAL A 49 7.81 16.98 1.73
N TRP A 50 8.21 17.76 2.75
CA TRP A 50 9.59 18.20 2.93
C TRP A 50 10.42 17.33 3.87
N GLN A 51 9.79 16.39 4.57
CA GLN A 51 10.49 15.51 5.51
C GLN A 51 11.56 14.68 4.79
N PRO A 52 12.82 14.69 5.27
CA PRO A 52 13.89 13.91 4.66
C PRO A 52 13.65 12.41 4.75
N PHE A 53 14.11 11.68 3.73
CA PHE A 53 14.08 10.23 3.72
C PHE A 53 15.31 9.64 4.43
N ALA A 54 15.09 9.06 5.62
CA ALA A 54 16.11 8.32 6.38
C ALA A 54 16.40 6.94 5.77
N ALA A 55 17.06 6.92 4.62
CA ALA A 55 17.31 5.73 3.81
C ALA A 55 18.09 4.65 4.59
N GLU A 56 19.09 5.05 5.37
CA GLU A 56 19.94 4.18 6.17
C GLU A 56 19.17 3.46 7.28
N SER A 57 18.20 4.15 7.89
CA SER A 57 17.33 3.54 8.91
C SER A 57 16.40 2.49 8.31
N VAL A 58 15.86 2.75 7.11
CA VAL A 58 15.05 1.78 6.38
C VAL A 58 15.90 0.58 5.99
N ALA A 59 17.12 0.82 5.50
CA ALA A 59 18.06 -0.22 5.14
C ALA A 59 18.39 -1.14 6.32
N ALA A 60 18.77 -0.57 7.46
CA ALA A 60 19.09 -1.33 8.66
C ALA A 60 17.92 -2.21 9.12
N THR A 61 16.68 -1.71 8.99
CA THR A 61 15.48 -2.48 9.37
C THR A 61 15.23 -3.64 8.39
N LEU A 62 15.40 -3.40 7.08
CA LEU A 62 15.28 -4.44 6.05
C LEU A 62 16.36 -5.51 6.19
N GLU A 63 17.60 -5.11 6.45
CA GLU A 63 18.73 -6.03 6.64
C GLU A 63 18.57 -6.87 7.90
N ALA A 64 18.08 -6.27 9.00
CA ALA A 64 17.73 -7.00 10.21
C ALA A 64 16.62 -8.04 9.98
N ALA A 65 15.72 -7.79 9.02
CA ALA A 65 14.71 -8.73 8.57
C ALA A 65 15.22 -9.73 7.49
N GLY A 66 16.53 -9.76 7.22
CA GLY A 66 17.15 -10.70 6.28
C GLY A 66 16.98 -10.33 4.80
N MET A 67 16.67 -9.07 4.50
CA MET A 67 16.52 -8.55 3.13
C MET A 67 17.77 -7.71 2.79
N PRO A 68 18.69 -8.21 1.93
CA PRO A 68 19.85 -7.42 1.51
C PRO A 68 19.41 -6.14 0.82
N THR A 69 20.15 -5.05 1.00
CA THR A 69 19.76 -3.73 0.44
C THR A 69 20.83 -3.14 -0.46
N LEU A 70 20.39 -2.21 -1.31
CA LEU A 70 21.25 -1.43 -2.19
C LEU A 70 20.74 0.00 -2.30
N PHE A 71 21.61 0.98 -2.09
CA PHE A 71 21.26 2.39 -2.25
C PHE A 71 21.41 2.86 -3.69
N VAL A 72 20.42 3.62 -4.15
CA VAL A 72 20.43 4.37 -5.39
C VAL A 72 19.82 5.74 -5.20
N HIS A 73 20.15 6.65 -6.12
CA HIS A 73 19.62 8.00 -6.14
C HIS A 73 19.15 8.34 -7.56
N SER A 74 18.09 9.14 -7.65
CA SER A 74 17.63 9.65 -8.93
C SER A 74 18.56 10.76 -9.45
N ALA A 75 18.32 11.21 -10.68
CA ALA A 75 19.01 12.37 -11.23
C ALA A 75 18.65 13.68 -10.52
N ALA A 76 17.67 13.71 -9.61
CA ALA A 76 17.29 14.90 -8.86
C ALA A 76 18.16 15.03 -7.60
N PRO A 77 19.15 15.94 -7.54
CA PRO A 77 20.18 15.97 -6.49
C PRO A 77 19.65 16.34 -5.09
N ASP A 78 18.46 16.93 -5.02
CA ASP A 78 17.86 17.43 -3.80
C ASP A 78 16.33 17.43 -3.89
N ARG A 79 15.68 17.57 -2.73
CA ARG A 79 14.21 17.55 -2.62
C ARG A 79 13.53 18.66 -3.41
N ALA A 80 14.11 19.85 -3.46
CA ALA A 80 13.52 20.99 -4.16
C ALA A 80 13.57 20.78 -5.69
N SER A 81 14.67 20.23 -6.19
CA SER A 81 14.84 19.80 -7.57
C SER A 81 13.86 18.66 -7.92
N TYR A 82 13.72 17.64 -7.07
CA TYR A 82 12.75 16.54 -7.23
C TYR A 82 11.29 17.00 -7.39
N LEU A 83 10.88 18.00 -6.60
CA LEU A 83 9.53 18.55 -6.65
C LEU A 83 9.27 19.37 -7.92
N ARG A 84 10.29 20.05 -8.46
CA ARG A 84 10.20 20.89 -9.67
C ARG A 84 10.49 20.16 -10.98
N ARG A 85 11.25 19.05 -10.94
CA ARG A 85 11.69 18.27 -12.11
C ARG A 85 11.26 16.82 -11.99
N PRO A 86 9.99 16.52 -12.33
CA PRO A 86 9.49 15.15 -12.28
C PRO A 86 10.27 14.18 -13.17
N ASP A 87 10.83 14.67 -14.27
CA ASP A 87 11.66 13.90 -15.20
C ASP A 87 12.95 13.40 -14.54
N TRP A 88 13.59 14.19 -13.69
CA TRP A 88 14.80 13.78 -12.96
C TRP A 88 14.52 12.71 -11.91
N GLY A 89 13.37 12.78 -11.24
CA GLY A 89 12.96 11.74 -10.30
C GLY A 89 12.58 10.41 -10.95
N ARG A 90 12.45 10.37 -12.29
CA ARG A 90 12.13 9.14 -13.06
C ARG A 90 13.37 8.43 -13.60
N GLN A 91 14.56 8.99 -13.40
CA GLN A 91 15.82 8.48 -13.96
C GLN A 91 16.86 8.33 -12.87
N LEU A 92 17.68 7.29 -12.93
CA LEU A 92 18.83 7.14 -12.04
C LEU A 92 19.90 8.19 -12.35
N ASP A 93 20.66 8.58 -11.32
CA ASP A 93 21.93 9.25 -11.56
C ASP A 93 22.97 8.28 -12.18
N SER A 94 24.07 8.84 -12.68
CA SER A 94 25.10 8.07 -13.37
C SER A 94 25.79 7.04 -12.47
N GLU A 95 25.99 7.36 -11.19
CA GLU A 95 26.68 6.47 -10.25
C GLU A 95 25.81 5.26 -9.90
N SER A 96 24.54 5.51 -9.60
CA SER A 96 23.54 4.50 -9.29
C SER A 96 23.29 3.58 -10.48
N ARG A 97 23.23 4.14 -11.69
CA ARG A 97 23.14 3.36 -12.93
C ARG A 97 24.32 2.39 -13.09
N ALA A 98 25.54 2.88 -12.90
CA ALA A 98 26.74 2.05 -12.99
C ALA A 98 26.76 0.95 -11.91
N ARG A 99 26.36 1.28 -10.68
CA ARG A 99 26.29 0.35 -9.56
C ARG A 99 25.28 -0.78 -9.80
N LEU A 100 24.08 -0.46 -10.28
CA LEU A 100 23.06 -1.46 -10.61
C LEU A 100 23.51 -2.36 -11.77
N ALA A 101 24.07 -1.80 -12.83
CA ALA A 101 24.57 -2.57 -13.97
C ALA A 101 25.65 -3.58 -13.57
N ALA A 102 26.52 -3.22 -12.60
CA ALA A 102 27.57 -4.10 -12.10
C ALA A 102 27.05 -5.24 -11.20
N LEU A 103 25.81 -5.15 -10.71
CA LEU A 103 25.19 -6.14 -9.81
C LEU A 103 24.29 -7.14 -10.55
N ARG A 104 24.23 -7.07 -11.87
CA ARG A 104 23.48 -8.04 -12.67
C ARG A 104 24.03 -9.45 -12.45
N THR A 105 23.17 -10.37 -12.02
CA THR A 105 23.55 -11.75 -11.67
C THR A 105 23.26 -12.74 -12.79
N ASP A 106 23.95 -13.88 -12.76
CA ASP A 106 23.55 -15.10 -13.47
C ASP A 106 23.36 -16.23 -12.43
N PRO A 107 22.14 -16.74 -12.24
CA PRO A 107 20.94 -16.46 -13.03
C PRO A 107 20.25 -15.14 -12.65
N LEU A 108 19.43 -14.63 -13.58
CA LEU A 108 18.70 -13.37 -13.40
C LEU A 108 17.61 -13.47 -12.31
N PRO A 109 17.33 -12.37 -11.58
CA PRO A 109 16.25 -12.32 -10.61
C PRO A 109 14.86 -12.44 -11.25
N ASP A 110 13.93 -13.06 -10.53
CA ASP A 110 12.51 -13.06 -10.89
C ASP A 110 11.85 -11.72 -10.51
N LEU A 111 12.28 -11.12 -9.39
CA LEU A 111 11.66 -9.92 -8.80
C LEU A 111 12.70 -8.98 -8.21
N ALA A 112 12.51 -7.67 -8.42
CA ALA A 112 13.17 -6.61 -7.68
C ALA A 112 12.14 -5.76 -6.91
N PHE A 113 12.39 -5.54 -5.63
CA PHE A 113 11.66 -4.55 -4.84
C PHE A 113 12.42 -3.23 -4.86
N VAL A 114 11.70 -2.13 -5.08
CA VAL A 114 12.23 -0.77 -4.99
C VAL A 114 11.46 -0.04 -3.90
N VAL A 115 12.13 0.43 -2.86
CA VAL A 115 11.57 1.23 -1.79
C VAL A 115 11.99 2.68 -2.02
N ALA A 116 11.04 3.52 -2.40
CA ALA A 116 11.26 4.90 -2.82
C ALA A 116 10.55 5.90 -1.91
N ASP A 117 11.22 6.98 -1.55
CA ASP A 117 10.65 8.07 -0.72
C ASP A 117 9.36 8.67 -1.30
N GLY A 118 9.34 8.90 -2.61
CA GLY A 118 8.20 9.49 -3.29
C GLY A 118 7.87 10.87 -2.75
N LEU A 119 6.57 11.17 -2.63
CA LEU A 119 6.10 12.44 -2.09
C LEU A 119 5.91 12.43 -0.57
N SER A 120 6.02 11.26 0.08
CA SER A 120 5.88 11.11 1.54
C SER A 120 6.88 10.08 2.08
N ALA A 121 8.03 10.56 2.55
CA ALA A 121 8.97 9.71 3.29
C ALA A 121 8.34 9.08 4.55
N PRO A 122 7.47 9.77 5.32
CA PRO A 122 6.79 9.17 6.47
C PRO A 122 5.98 7.91 6.13
N ALA A 123 5.32 7.88 4.96
CA ALA A 123 4.59 6.72 4.50
C ALA A 123 5.50 5.49 4.36
N VAL A 124 6.68 5.69 3.77
CA VAL A 124 7.67 4.64 3.55
C VAL A 124 8.22 4.15 4.88
N HIS A 125 8.60 5.07 5.77
CA HIS A 125 9.11 4.75 7.10
C HIS A 125 8.13 3.90 7.91
N ARG A 126 6.83 4.18 7.79
CA ARG A 126 5.79 3.51 8.57
C ARG A 126 5.31 2.20 7.97
N HIS A 127 5.32 2.08 6.64
CA HIS A 127 4.56 1.01 5.95
C HIS A 127 5.39 0.09 5.07
N ALA A 128 6.56 0.51 4.56
CA ALA A 128 7.30 -0.31 3.59
C ALA A 128 7.81 -1.63 4.20
N VAL A 129 8.46 -1.57 5.36
CA VAL A 129 8.99 -2.77 6.02
C VAL A 129 7.88 -3.71 6.50
N PRO A 130 6.83 -3.24 7.22
CA PRO A 130 5.73 -4.12 7.64
C PRO A 130 5.03 -4.84 6.49
N LEU A 131 4.92 -4.21 5.32
CA LEU A 131 4.39 -4.84 4.12
C LEU A 131 5.37 -5.87 3.57
N LEU A 132 6.65 -5.52 3.41
CA LEU A 132 7.66 -6.42 2.84
C LEU A 132 7.86 -7.67 3.71
N GLU A 133 7.83 -7.57 5.03
CA GLU A 133 7.94 -8.75 5.92
C GLU A 133 6.87 -9.81 5.64
N ARG A 134 5.66 -9.38 5.28
CA ARG A 134 4.53 -10.27 4.95
C ARG A 134 4.60 -10.88 3.56
N VAL A 135 5.46 -10.34 2.69
CA VAL A 135 5.56 -10.72 1.28
C VAL A 135 6.86 -11.48 1.00
N TYR A 136 7.96 -11.04 1.60
CA TYR A 136 9.31 -11.50 1.26
C TYR A 136 9.55 -12.97 1.63
N SER A 137 9.28 -13.40 2.88
CA SER A 137 9.48 -14.80 3.28
C SER A 137 8.61 -15.76 2.47
N PRO A 138 7.29 -15.52 2.31
CA PRO A 138 6.46 -16.40 1.47
C PRO A 138 6.95 -16.53 0.02
N LEU A 139 7.37 -15.42 -0.61
CA LEU A 139 7.92 -15.49 -1.97
C LEU A 139 9.22 -16.30 -2.02
N ARG A 140 10.09 -16.17 -1.02
CA ARG A 140 11.33 -16.97 -0.95
C ARG A 140 11.02 -18.46 -0.81
N GLU A 141 10.05 -18.81 0.03
CA GLU A 141 9.57 -20.20 0.22
C GLU A 141 8.95 -20.77 -1.08
N GLU A 142 8.26 -19.93 -1.86
CA GLU A 142 7.74 -20.25 -3.19
C GLU A 142 8.83 -20.31 -4.29
N GLY A 143 10.12 -20.16 -3.93
CA GLY A 143 11.24 -20.30 -4.85
C GLY A 143 11.50 -19.07 -5.73
N TRP A 144 11.02 -17.89 -5.34
CA TRP A 144 11.36 -16.66 -6.04
C TRP A 144 12.82 -16.25 -5.81
N ARG A 145 13.52 -15.90 -6.89
CA ARG A 145 14.82 -15.24 -6.83
C ARG A 145 14.60 -13.74 -6.76
N ILE A 146 14.81 -13.18 -5.57
CA ILE A 146 14.57 -11.77 -5.30
C ILE A 146 15.94 -11.08 -5.27
N ALA A 147 16.07 -9.99 -6.03
CA ALA A 147 17.24 -9.12 -5.98
C ALA A 147 17.35 -8.41 -4.60
N PRO A 148 18.52 -7.86 -4.23
CA PRO A 148 18.60 -6.93 -3.11
C PRO A 148 17.55 -5.81 -3.24
N VAL A 149 16.93 -5.43 -2.12
CA VAL A 149 15.94 -4.36 -2.09
C VAL A 149 16.62 -3.04 -2.41
N VAL A 150 16.17 -2.40 -3.49
CA VAL A 150 16.72 -1.12 -3.95
C VAL A 150 16.08 0.00 -3.14
N ILE A 151 16.87 0.73 -2.36
CA ILE A 151 16.43 1.91 -1.61
C ILE A 151 16.75 3.14 -2.45
N ALA A 152 15.69 3.77 -2.96
CA ALA A 152 15.79 4.81 -3.97
C ALA A 152 15.39 6.18 -3.40
N GLN A 153 16.32 7.12 -3.43
CA GLN A 153 16.11 8.49 -2.95
C GLN A 153 15.64 9.41 -4.07
N GLN A 154 14.82 10.42 -3.73
CA GLN A 154 14.27 11.39 -4.68
C GLN A 154 13.61 10.74 -5.89
N SER A 155 12.84 9.68 -5.66
CA SER A 155 12.46 8.74 -6.72
C SER A 155 10.97 8.80 -7.04
N ARG A 156 10.65 8.43 -8.28
CA ARG A 156 9.28 8.25 -8.79
C ARG A 156 9.14 6.83 -9.29
N VAL A 157 7.89 6.39 -9.47
CA VAL A 157 7.53 5.05 -9.93
C VAL A 157 8.39 4.57 -11.11
N ALA A 158 8.54 5.39 -12.15
CA ALA A 158 9.26 4.99 -13.37
C ALA A 158 10.77 4.74 -13.18
N LEU A 159 11.40 5.26 -12.11
CA LEU A 159 12.80 4.93 -11.79
C LEU A 159 12.95 3.44 -11.48
N GLY A 160 11.91 2.81 -10.93
CA GLY A 160 11.91 1.38 -10.68
C GLY A 160 12.00 0.55 -11.95
N ASP A 161 11.48 1.03 -13.09
CA ASP A 161 11.57 0.32 -14.35
C ASP A 161 13.01 0.27 -14.86
N GLU A 162 13.73 1.41 -14.78
CA GLU A 162 15.17 1.47 -15.10
C GLU A 162 16.00 0.58 -14.15
N ALA A 163 15.68 0.59 -12.85
CA ALA A 163 16.37 -0.25 -11.88
C ALA A 163 16.16 -1.75 -12.16
N GLY A 164 14.93 -2.16 -12.49
CA GLY A 164 14.60 -3.52 -12.88
C GLY A 164 15.31 -3.97 -14.15
N GLU A 165 15.32 -3.12 -15.17
CA GLU A 165 16.00 -3.37 -16.45
C GLU A 165 17.50 -3.63 -16.24
N LEU A 166 18.17 -2.79 -15.44
CA LEU A 166 19.60 -2.92 -15.15
C LEU A 166 19.94 -4.17 -14.35
N LEU A 167 19.10 -4.52 -13.37
CA LEU A 167 19.24 -5.77 -12.60
C LEU A 167 18.86 -7.01 -13.43
N GLY A 168 18.17 -6.82 -14.55
CA GLY A 168 17.59 -7.88 -15.37
C GLY A 168 16.47 -8.65 -14.66
N ALA A 169 15.76 -7.99 -13.74
CA ALA A 169 14.63 -8.58 -13.03
C ALA A 169 13.43 -8.74 -13.98
N SER A 170 12.73 -9.88 -13.89
CA SER A 170 11.52 -10.10 -14.72
C SER A 170 10.34 -9.23 -14.30
N LEU A 171 10.25 -8.90 -13.01
CA LEU A 171 9.23 -8.06 -12.40
C LEU A 171 9.88 -7.01 -11.48
N VAL A 172 9.26 -5.84 -11.40
CA VAL A 172 9.58 -4.82 -10.39
C VAL A 172 8.34 -4.44 -9.61
N ALA A 173 8.45 -4.42 -8.28
CA ALA A 173 7.45 -3.84 -7.39
C ALA A 173 8.04 -2.59 -6.70
N VAL A 174 7.51 -1.41 -7.04
CA VAL A 174 7.92 -0.13 -6.44
C VAL A 174 6.99 0.23 -5.30
N LEU A 175 7.49 0.15 -4.05
CA LEU A 175 6.85 0.67 -2.85
C LEU A 175 7.22 2.13 -2.71
N ILE A 176 6.25 3.04 -2.79
CA ILE A 176 6.51 4.48 -2.84
C ILE A 176 5.54 5.28 -1.99
N GLY A 177 6.06 6.28 -1.26
CA GLY A 177 5.25 7.23 -0.52
C GLY A 177 4.39 8.07 -1.46
N GLU A 178 3.07 8.01 -1.29
CA GLU A 178 2.12 8.75 -2.11
C GLU A 178 2.10 10.24 -1.75
N ARG A 179 1.32 11.03 -2.49
CA ARG A 179 1.12 12.43 -2.16
C ARG A 179 0.39 12.54 -0.80
N PRO A 180 0.92 13.30 0.17
CA PRO A 180 0.24 13.53 1.45
C PRO A 180 -1.16 14.12 1.26
N GLY A 181 -2.18 13.41 1.76
CA GLY A 181 -3.55 13.92 1.86
C GLY A 181 -3.76 14.74 3.13
N LEU A 182 -4.82 15.56 3.16
CA LEU A 182 -5.18 16.36 4.34
C LEU A 182 -5.58 15.50 5.56
N SER A 183 -6.11 14.30 5.34
CA SER A 183 -6.54 13.39 6.39
C SER A 183 -5.69 12.12 6.50
N SER A 184 -4.72 11.95 5.60
CA SER A 184 -3.78 10.82 5.58
C SER A 184 -2.50 11.27 4.88
N PRO A 185 -1.53 11.82 5.63
CA PRO A 185 -0.29 12.32 5.06
C PRO A 185 0.72 11.21 4.71
N ASP A 186 0.43 9.96 5.09
CA ASP A 186 1.38 8.84 5.16
C ASP A 186 0.93 7.60 4.37
N SER A 187 0.16 7.74 3.30
CA SER A 187 -0.23 6.60 2.45
C SER A 187 0.93 6.02 1.61
N LEU A 188 1.08 4.70 1.60
CA LEU A 188 2.00 3.97 0.73
C LEU A 188 1.26 3.38 -0.49
N GLY A 189 1.89 3.42 -1.66
CA GLY A 189 1.45 2.72 -2.86
C GLY A 189 2.47 1.69 -3.34
N VAL A 190 2.00 0.66 -4.05
CA VAL A 190 2.83 -0.33 -4.77
C VAL A 190 2.48 -0.33 -6.24
N TYR A 191 3.50 -0.23 -7.09
CA TYR A 191 3.39 -0.29 -8.54
C TYR A 191 4.15 -1.49 -9.07
N LEU A 192 3.45 -2.39 -9.77
CA LEU A 192 4.02 -3.63 -10.29
C LEU A 192 4.12 -3.59 -11.82
N THR A 193 5.33 -3.84 -12.33
CA THR A 193 5.64 -3.87 -13.77
C THR A 193 6.28 -5.21 -14.14
N TYR A 194 5.76 -5.89 -15.17
CA TYR A 194 6.41 -7.03 -15.83
C TYR A 194 7.28 -6.55 -16.99
N ALA A 195 8.44 -7.20 -17.21
CA ALA A 195 9.42 -6.82 -18.21
C ALA A 195 9.78 -5.31 -18.16
N PRO A 196 10.19 -4.81 -16.99
CA PRO A 196 10.45 -3.39 -16.80
C PRO A 196 11.55 -2.91 -17.76
N HIS A 197 11.31 -1.77 -18.39
CA HIS A 197 12.26 -1.08 -19.25
C HIS A 197 12.00 0.43 -19.23
N ILE A 198 13.03 1.23 -19.54
CA ILE A 198 12.85 2.67 -19.72
C ILE A 198 11.81 2.91 -20.82
N GLY A 199 10.74 3.63 -20.47
CA GLY A 199 9.65 3.95 -21.40
C GLY A 199 8.31 3.31 -21.06
N CYS A 200 8.26 2.39 -20.09
CA CYS A 200 6.99 1.86 -19.58
C CYS A 200 5.99 2.97 -19.24
N THR A 201 4.76 2.78 -19.68
CA THR A 201 3.63 3.69 -19.45
C THR A 201 2.88 3.33 -18.17
N ASP A 202 2.09 4.26 -17.65
CA ASP A 202 1.28 4.03 -16.44
C ASP A 202 0.23 2.92 -16.64
N ALA A 203 -0.20 2.68 -17.88
CA ALA A 203 -1.15 1.61 -18.21
C ALA A 203 -0.53 0.21 -18.10
N GLU A 204 0.79 0.08 -18.07
CA GLU A 204 1.50 -1.20 -17.95
C GLU A 204 1.72 -1.61 -16.49
N ARG A 205 1.31 -0.77 -15.53
CA ARG A 205 1.56 -1.00 -14.10
C ARG A 205 0.28 -1.33 -13.35
N ASN A 206 0.27 -2.43 -12.61
CA ASN A 206 -0.76 -2.63 -11.59
C ASN A 206 -0.47 -1.69 -10.41
N CYS A 207 -1.52 -1.18 -9.75
CA CYS A 207 -1.39 -0.27 -8.64
C CYS A 207 -2.20 -0.77 -7.44
N LEU A 208 -1.52 -0.95 -6.30
CA LEU A 208 -2.15 -1.09 -4.98
C LEU A 208 -1.90 0.21 -4.24
N SER A 209 -2.95 0.99 -3.96
CA SER A 209 -2.85 2.29 -3.30
C SER A 209 -3.41 2.26 -1.89
N ASN A 210 -3.19 3.35 -1.14
CA ASN A 210 -3.83 3.55 0.16
C ASN A 210 -3.45 2.49 1.21
N ILE A 211 -2.22 1.97 1.14
CA ILE A 211 -1.72 0.94 2.07
C ILE A 211 -1.35 1.58 3.39
N ARG A 212 -2.18 1.28 4.40
CA ARG A 212 -2.10 1.79 5.78
C ARG A 212 -3.17 1.08 6.63
N PRO A 213 -3.02 1.07 7.96
CA PRO A 213 -3.99 0.40 8.85
C PRO A 213 -5.44 0.85 8.68
N GLU A 214 -5.70 2.12 8.38
CA GLU A 214 -7.07 2.63 8.16
C GLU A 214 -7.41 2.76 6.65
N GLY A 215 -6.69 2.03 5.80
CA GLY A 215 -6.91 1.88 4.37
C GLY A 215 -6.81 0.41 3.97
N LEU A 216 -5.98 0.11 2.97
CA LEU A 216 -5.64 -1.27 2.63
C LEU A 216 -4.64 -1.81 3.66
N GLY A 217 -5.11 -2.67 4.56
CA GLY A 217 -4.30 -3.26 5.63
C GLY A 217 -3.17 -4.12 5.09
N TYR A 218 -2.12 -4.33 5.90
CA TYR A 218 -0.89 -4.99 5.40
C TYR A 218 -1.08 -6.43 4.95
N ASP A 219 -1.90 -7.21 5.66
CA ASP A 219 -2.16 -8.62 5.30
C ASP A 219 -2.94 -8.71 3.98
N GLU A 220 -3.91 -7.81 3.80
CA GLU A 220 -4.68 -7.73 2.56
C GLU A 220 -3.82 -7.23 1.39
N ALA A 221 -3.02 -6.18 1.60
CA ALA A 221 -2.06 -5.68 0.62
C ALA A 221 -1.05 -6.75 0.21
N ALA A 222 -0.49 -7.50 1.17
CA ALA A 222 0.45 -8.59 0.92
C ALA A 222 -0.17 -9.72 0.10
N ARG A 223 -1.42 -10.11 0.43
CA ARG A 223 -2.18 -11.11 -0.33
C ARG A 223 -2.42 -10.65 -1.77
N LYS A 224 -2.92 -9.43 -1.97
CA LYS A 224 -3.16 -8.85 -3.30
C LYS A 224 -1.87 -8.77 -4.11
N LEU A 225 -0.77 -8.33 -3.50
CA LEU A 225 0.53 -8.24 -4.16
C LEU A 225 1.06 -9.62 -4.58
N ARG A 226 0.99 -10.63 -3.70
CA ARG A 226 1.42 -12.00 -4.03
C ARG A 226 0.56 -12.61 -5.15
N TYR A 227 -0.75 -12.38 -5.14
CA TYR A 227 -1.64 -12.80 -6.22
C TYR A 227 -1.21 -12.17 -7.55
N LEU A 228 -1.03 -10.85 -7.59
CA LEU A 228 -0.62 -10.13 -8.79
C LEU A 228 0.76 -10.57 -9.29
N LEU A 229 1.72 -10.80 -8.39
CA LEU A 229 3.04 -11.32 -8.73
C LEU A 229 2.97 -12.70 -9.38
N ALA A 230 2.23 -13.64 -8.78
CA ALA A 230 2.06 -14.98 -9.32
C ALA A 230 1.40 -14.95 -10.71
N ALA A 231 0.31 -14.19 -10.84
CA ALA A 231 -0.41 -14.04 -12.10
C ALA A 231 0.46 -13.36 -13.17
N ALA A 232 1.20 -12.30 -12.83
CA ALA A 232 2.09 -11.62 -13.75
C ALA A 232 3.25 -12.52 -14.20
N ARG A 233 3.81 -13.35 -13.32
CA ARG A 233 4.85 -14.33 -13.67
C ARG A 233 4.33 -15.40 -14.63
N GLN A 234 3.10 -15.88 -14.40
CA GLN A 234 2.49 -16.92 -15.24
C GLN A 234 2.04 -16.38 -16.60
N LEU A 235 1.37 -15.23 -16.62
CA LEU A 235 0.76 -14.65 -17.81
C LEU A 235 1.70 -13.73 -18.59
N ARG A 236 2.82 -13.31 -17.97
CA ARG A 236 3.83 -12.41 -18.55
C ARG A 236 3.24 -11.06 -18.96
N LEU A 237 2.41 -10.49 -18.10
CA LEU A 237 1.74 -9.21 -18.29
C LEU A 237 1.40 -8.55 -16.96
N THR A 238 1.28 -7.23 -16.98
CA THR A 238 0.82 -6.37 -15.86
C THR A 238 -0.05 -5.23 -16.42
N GLY A 239 -0.50 -4.35 -15.54
CA GLY A 239 -1.24 -3.15 -15.91
C GLY A 239 -2.69 -3.42 -16.23
N VAL A 240 -3.25 -2.68 -17.18
CA VAL A 240 -4.65 -2.82 -17.61
C VAL A 240 -4.98 -4.22 -18.15
N SER A 241 -3.96 -4.97 -18.57
CA SER A 241 -4.08 -6.34 -19.06
C SER A 241 -4.16 -7.38 -17.95
N LEU A 242 -3.89 -7.03 -16.69
CA LEU A 242 -3.96 -7.91 -15.53
C LEU A 242 -4.96 -7.37 -14.50
N LYS A 243 -6.06 -8.08 -14.31
CA LYS A 243 -7.05 -7.73 -13.28
C LYS A 243 -6.63 -8.25 -11.90
N ASP A 244 -7.05 -7.54 -10.86
CA ASP A 244 -6.97 -8.01 -9.48
C ASP A 244 -8.23 -8.82 -9.13
N ASP A 245 -8.21 -10.13 -9.42
CA ASP A 245 -9.28 -11.06 -9.05
C ASP A 245 -8.94 -11.82 -7.74
N SER A 246 -8.08 -11.24 -6.90
CA SER A 246 -7.59 -11.88 -5.68
C SER A 246 -8.68 -12.18 -4.65
N ASP A 247 -9.75 -11.37 -4.62
CA ASP A 247 -10.88 -11.54 -3.69
C ASP A 247 -11.76 -12.73 -4.12
N GLU A 248 -11.94 -12.92 -5.43
CA GLU A 248 -12.63 -14.09 -5.98
C GLU A 248 -11.82 -15.38 -5.75
N ALA A 249 -10.50 -15.32 -5.97
CA ALA A 249 -9.61 -16.44 -5.69
C ALA A 249 -9.65 -16.88 -4.22
N GLN A 250 -9.80 -15.93 -3.29
CA GLN A 250 -9.94 -16.22 -1.85
C GLN A 250 -11.29 -16.87 -1.52
N ALA A 251 -12.37 -16.39 -2.11
CA ALA A 251 -13.71 -16.97 -1.93
C ALA A 251 -13.76 -18.43 -2.43
N ILE A 252 -13.06 -18.76 -3.51
CA ILE A 252 -12.96 -20.14 -4.02
C ILE A 252 -12.11 -21.03 -3.10
N ALA A 253 -11.03 -20.49 -2.53
CA ALA A 253 -10.14 -21.23 -1.63
C ALA A 253 -10.75 -21.49 -0.24
N THR A 254 -11.78 -20.74 0.14
CA THR A 254 -12.48 -20.85 1.43
C THR A 254 -13.93 -21.27 1.16
N PRO A 255 -14.26 -22.58 1.05
CA PRO A 255 -15.64 -22.98 0.83
C PRO A 255 -16.51 -22.45 1.97
N GLU A 256 -17.51 -21.64 1.64
CA GLU A 256 -18.43 -21.07 2.63
C GLU A 256 -19.10 -22.18 3.44
N THR A 257 -19.05 -22.06 4.77
CA THR A 257 -19.98 -22.78 5.64
C THR A 257 -21.39 -22.30 5.28
N PRO A 258 -22.34 -23.19 4.95
CA PRO A 258 -23.67 -22.76 4.52
C PRO A 258 -24.33 -21.90 5.60
N PRO A 259 -25.14 -20.90 5.21
CA PRO A 259 -25.79 -20.02 6.16
C PRO A 259 -26.64 -20.85 7.12
N ILE A 260 -26.43 -20.63 8.42
CA ILE A 260 -27.28 -21.18 9.48
C ILE A 260 -28.70 -20.67 9.20
N THR A 261 -29.56 -21.57 8.72
CA THR A 261 -30.97 -21.25 8.52
C THR A 261 -31.56 -20.98 9.91
N PRO A 262 -32.16 -19.80 10.18
CA PRO A 262 -32.78 -19.56 11.48
C PRO A 262 -33.92 -20.58 11.66
N ALA A 263 -33.89 -21.31 12.78
CA ALA A 263 -34.93 -22.26 13.12
C ALA A 263 -36.30 -21.56 13.14
N ASN A 264 -37.25 -22.13 12.40
CA ASN A 264 -38.60 -21.63 12.27
C ASN A 264 -39.31 -21.76 13.64
N PRO A 265 -39.87 -20.71 14.26
CA PRO A 265 -40.49 -20.80 15.60
C PRO A 265 -41.80 -21.60 15.67
N HIS A 266 -42.20 -22.27 14.59
CA HIS A 266 -43.47 -22.97 14.46
C HIS A 266 -43.28 -24.40 13.94
N GLU A 267 -42.49 -25.21 14.65
CA GLU A 267 -42.67 -26.67 14.62
C GLU A 267 -43.01 -27.15 16.03
N SER A 268 -44.24 -27.64 16.15
CA SER A 268 -44.88 -28.05 17.41
C SER A 268 -44.19 -29.26 18.03
N ALA A 269 -43.87 -29.18 19.32
CA ALA A 269 -43.53 -30.35 20.13
C ALA A 269 -44.76 -31.27 20.28
N ALA A 270 -44.64 -32.51 19.80
CA ALA A 270 -45.58 -33.58 20.07
C ALA A 270 -45.50 -34.05 21.55
N PRO A 271 -46.58 -34.57 22.14
CA PRO A 271 -46.63 -34.85 23.57
C PRO A 271 -45.93 -36.17 23.95
N LEU A 272 -45.26 -36.16 25.10
CA LEU A 272 -44.62 -37.34 25.72
C LEU A 272 -45.68 -38.34 26.23
N PRO A 273 -45.52 -39.65 26.01
CA PRO A 273 -46.33 -40.67 26.67
C PRO A 273 -45.81 -40.96 28.09
N GLY A 274 -46.75 -41.36 28.94
CA GLY A 274 -46.64 -41.36 30.39
C GLY A 274 -45.84 -42.51 31.02
N LEU A 275 -45.51 -42.29 32.29
CA LEU A 275 -45.13 -43.32 33.25
C LEU A 275 -46.07 -43.16 34.46
N ALA A 276 -46.95 -44.15 34.62
CA ALA A 276 -47.85 -44.30 35.75
C ALA A 276 -47.11 -44.89 36.96
N ASP A 277 -47.50 -44.38 38.13
CA ASP A 277 -47.55 -44.98 39.47
C ASP A 277 -46.31 -45.70 40.05
N VAL A 278 -45.92 -45.34 41.28
CA VAL A 278 -46.19 -46.15 42.50
C VAL A 278 -46.00 -45.30 43.77
N ALA A 279 -47.11 -45.20 44.53
CA ALA A 279 -47.32 -45.04 45.97
C ALA A 279 -46.12 -44.90 46.94
N ARG A 280 -46.12 -43.86 47.78
CA ARG A 280 -46.68 -43.80 49.14
C ARG A 280 -46.52 -42.41 49.75
#